data_AF-A0A1Q7M3P3-F1
#
_entry.id   AF-A0A1Q7M3P3-F1
#
_cell.length_a   1.000
_cell.length_b   1.000
_cell.length_c   1.000
_cell.angle_alpha   90.00
_cell.angle_beta   90.00
_cell.angle_gamma   90.00
#
_symmetry.space_group_name_H-M   'P 1'
#
loop_
_entity.id
_entity.type
_entity.pdbx_description
1 polymer ?
#
loop_
_entity_poly.entity_id
_entity_poly.type
_entity_poly.pdbx_seq_one_letter_code
_entity_poly.pdbx_strand_id
1 'polypeptide(L)'
;MAILATLRQDRAGDWKSLDDYLRELRHRETGALAALANSLSAPPGEQKELAEHGEAGAVLLEVACDLRVPKGARLAAARCLLEAGIEPPFVAHLFIGAGDLVTDPRLGSAARRLVESGLPPALQLEGDPAQITLAAGAFARAVHAGASAVGQARIEELLAGAHELHAGAAAARFALGIAELPEGHKIGWKRLLEQTCAGHRRAPAAAKRMGLAPSWPPNLPSAFAPMIREAEQQTSAVEPKDAAADPSTLKRPAAKTLAPPIRRSPFRKPIGAVVEVPAGPAPKPMEPVPARPPASAAAGPRRPRIETKDEDLPRRTLPIPGLPAREPDDLRFDARGKRVPRKDRWNDDDFEWQSPALPSSELPPPPQARPASGPFASRLQSIFEDRPEAVDRLCAAAEARAAVRGEEILLRELSAELSEKRWREKRLPAEQLRRLQSIAQGPTHPMSWRSAARVLLDFFVSGRG
;
A
#
# COMPACT_ATOMS: atom_id res chain seq x y z
N MET A 1 22.14 -4.76 -9.19
CA MET A 1 20.77 -4.27 -8.99
C MET A 1 20.79 -3.31 -7.83
N ALA A 2 20.90 -2.01 -8.09
CA ALA A 2 21.11 -1.00 -7.04
C ALA A 2 19.86 -0.88 -6.16
N ILE A 3 18.67 -0.97 -6.77
CA ILE A 3 17.41 -0.88 -6.04
C ILE A 3 17.19 -2.05 -5.06
N LEU A 4 17.64 -3.26 -5.38
CA LEU A 4 17.53 -4.41 -4.47
C LEU A 4 18.34 -4.18 -3.18
N ALA A 5 19.49 -3.51 -3.26
CA ALA A 5 20.26 -3.13 -2.09
C ALA A 5 19.50 -2.11 -1.23
N THR A 6 18.84 -1.14 -1.86
CA THR A 6 17.99 -0.14 -1.20
C THR A 6 16.77 -0.79 -0.50
N LEU A 7 16.12 -1.77 -1.15
CA LEU A 7 15.00 -2.50 -0.55
C LEU A 7 15.42 -3.34 0.66
N ARG A 8 16.64 -3.90 0.66
CA ARG A 8 17.20 -4.66 1.78
C ARG A 8 17.67 -3.79 2.96
N GLN A 9 17.67 -2.47 2.82
CA GLN A 9 18.01 -1.58 3.94
C GLN A 9 17.11 -1.89 5.15
N ASP A 10 17.70 -1.85 6.34
CA ASP A 10 17.04 -2.12 7.63
C ASP A 10 16.54 -3.56 7.86
N ARG A 11 17.08 -4.56 7.13
CA ARG A 11 16.79 -6.00 7.33
C ARG A 11 15.31 -6.36 7.16
N ALA A 12 14.57 -5.63 6.33
CA ALA A 12 13.16 -5.88 6.08
C ALA A 12 12.87 -7.21 5.34
N GLY A 13 13.93 -7.89 4.83
CA GLY A 13 13.88 -9.24 4.28
C GLY A 13 15.20 -9.65 3.62
N ASP A 14 15.47 -10.96 3.58
CA ASP A 14 16.65 -11.57 2.94
C ASP A 14 16.32 -12.03 1.50
N TRP A 15 15.75 -11.14 0.68
CA TRP A 15 15.41 -11.48 -0.72
C TRP A 15 16.66 -11.69 -1.54
N LYS A 16 16.83 -12.81 -2.24
CA LYS A 16 18.02 -13.07 -3.06
C LYS A 16 17.95 -12.37 -4.42
N SER A 17 16.75 -12.14 -4.93
CA SER A 17 16.47 -11.49 -6.21
C SER A 17 15.30 -10.48 -6.09
N LEU A 18 15.10 -9.65 -7.12
CA LEU A 18 13.91 -8.80 -7.21
C LEU A 18 12.63 -9.64 -7.42
N ASP A 19 12.72 -10.80 -8.07
CA ASP A 19 11.58 -11.69 -8.27
C ASP A 19 11.07 -12.27 -6.94
N ASP A 20 11.99 -12.61 -6.02
CA ASP A 20 11.62 -13.05 -4.67
C ASP A 20 10.91 -11.94 -3.90
N TYR A 21 11.45 -10.72 -3.96
CA TYR A 21 10.83 -9.55 -3.35
C TYR A 21 9.44 -9.27 -3.92
N LEU A 22 9.28 -9.28 -5.26
CA LEU A 22 8.01 -9.01 -5.93
C LEU A 22 6.95 -10.09 -5.63
N ARG A 23 7.37 -11.34 -5.45
CA ARG A 23 6.47 -12.42 -5.01
C ARG A 23 5.92 -12.11 -3.62
N GLU A 24 6.78 -11.76 -2.66
CA GLU A 24 6.35 -11.38 -1.31
C GLU A 24 5.51 -10.10 -1.30
N LEU A 25 5.87 -9.11 -2.12
CA LEU A 25 5.10 -7.87 -2.27
C LEU A 25 3.70 -8.15 -2.82
N ARG A 26 3.57 -9.04 -3.81
CA ARG A 26 2.27 -9.49 -4.35
C ARG A 26 1.42 -10.18 -3.28
N HIS A 27 2.04 -10.90 -2.35
CA HIS A 27 1.35 -11.49 -1.19
C HIS A 27 1.05 -10.49 -0.06
N ARG A 28 1.44 -9.22 -0.21
CA ARG A 28 1.28 -8.16 0.80
C ARG A 28 1.98 -8.51 2.11
N GLU A 29 3.13 -9.19 2.01
CA GLU A 29 3.97 -9.51 3.16
C GLU A 29 4.44 -8.22 3.85
N THR A 30 4.38 -8.20 5.18
CA THR A 30 4.63 -6.96 5.95
C THR A 30 6.06 -6.44 5.74
N GLY A 31 7.04 -7.34 5.64
CA GLY A 31 8.44 -7.00 5.37
C GLY A 31 8.63 -6.37 3.99
N ALA A 32 8.03 -6.95 2.95
CA ALA A 32 8.11 -6.44 1.59
C ALA A 32 7.40 -5.07 1.43
N LEU A 33 6.24 -4.90 2.08
CA LEU A 33 5.52 -3.61 2.11
C LEU A 33 6.32 -2.54 2.86
N ALA A 34 6.95 -2.88 3.98
CA ALA A 34 7.79 -1.95 4.72
C ALA A 34 9.03 -1.54 3.91
N ALA A 35 9.71 -2.51 3.28
CA ALA A 35 10.86 -2.26 2.43
C ALA A 35 10.55 -1.37 1.22
N LEU A 36 9.34 -1.49 0.65
CA LEU A 36 8.95 -0.66 -0.48
C LEU A 36 9.06 0.83 -0.14
N ALA A 37 8.76 1.23 1.11
CA ALA A 37 8.86 2.63 1.52
C ALA A 37 10.30 3.19 1.40
N ASN A 38 11.33 2.35 1.48
CA ASN A 38 12.74 2.74 1.32
C ASN A 38 13.04 3.20 -0.13
N SER A 39 12.24 2.79 -1.11
CA SER A 39 12.41 3.25 -2.49
C SER A 39 12.13 4.74 -2.67
N LEU A 40 11.40 5.39 -1.74
CA LEU A 40 11.12 6.82 -1.79
C LEU A 40 12.37 7.70 -1.67
N SER A 41 13.38 7.21 -0.94
CA SER A 41 14.69 7.84 -0.82
C SER A 41 15.66 7.42 -1.92
N ALA A 42 15.32 6.40 -2.70
CA ALA A 42 16.17 5.93 -3.80
C ALA A 42 16.23 6.99 -4.94
N PRO A 43 17.35 7.09 -5.67
CA PRO A 43 17.42 7.88 -6.89
C PRO A 43 16.36 7.46 -7.93
N PRO A 44 15.87 8.38 -8.80
CA PRO A 44 14.87 8.05 -9.82
C PRO A 44 15.26 6.88 -10.73
N GLY A 45 16.55 6.71 -11.03
CA GLY A 45 17.05 5.58 -11.81
C GLY A 45 16.83 4.22 -11.15
N GLU A 46 16.96 4.14 -9.82
CA GLU A 46 16.69 2.90 -9.06
C GLU A 46 15.18 2.64 -8.95
N GLN A 47 14.37 3.70 -8.79
CA GLN A 47 12.92 3.58 -8.78
C GLN A 47 12.38 3.07 -10.13
N LYS A 48 13.00 3.54 -11.22
CA LYS A 48 12.72 3.09 -12.58
C LYS A 48 13.15 1.63 -12.79
N GLU A 49 14.35 1.26 -12.31
CA GLU A 49 14.84 -0.14 -12.31
C GLU A 49 13.82 -1.09 -11.65
N LEU A 50 13.17 -0.70 -10.54
CA LEU A 50 12.14 -1.53 -9.92
C LEU A 50 10.92 -1.72 -10.81
N ALA A 51 10.38 -0.63 -11.35
CA ALA A 51 9.11 -0.68 -12.09
C ALA A 51 9.24 -1.35 -13.47
N GLU A 52 10.42 -1.27 -14.11
CA GLU A 52 10.72 -1.92 -15.39
C GLU A 52 11.10 -3.41 -15.24
N HIS A 53 11.32 -3.89 -14.02
CA HIS A 53 11.71 -5.28 -13.77
C HIS A 53 10.53 -6.25 -13.93
N GLY A 54 10.49 -6.97 -15.04
CA GLY A 54 9.57 -8.10 -15.25
C GLY A 54 8.09 -7.72 -15.06
N GLU A 55 7.43 -8.33 -14.07
CA GLU A 55 6.01 -8.07 -13.74
C GLU A 55 5.82 -6.97 -12.67
N ALA A 56 6.87 -6.26 -12.28
CA ALA A 56 6.82 -5.29 -11.18
C ALA A 56 5.76 -4.20 -11.39
N GLY A 57 5.63 -3.65 -12.60
CA GLY A 57 4.66 -2.60 -12.90
C GLY A 57 3.23 -2.97 -12.50
N ALA A 58 2.78 -4.19 -12.80
CA ALA A 58 1.45 -4.66 -12.43
C ALA A 58 1.31 -4.82 -10.89
N VAL A 59 2.32 -5.36 -10.23
CA VAL A 59 2.31 -5.55 -8.77
C VAL A 59 2.29 -4.20 -8.05
N LEU A 60 3.10 -3.24 -8.50
CA LEU A 60 3.13 -1.90 -7.93
C LEU A 60 1.80 -1.18 -8.14
N LEU A 61 1.13 -1.36 -9.29
CA LEU A 61 -0.17 -0.74 -9.53
C LEU A 61 -1.23 -1.30 -8.57
N GLU A 62 -1.26 -2.62 -8.37
CA GLU A 62 -2.13 -3.24 -7.36
C GLU A 62 -1.87 -2.70 -5.96
N VAL A 63 -0.59 -2.59 -5.58
CA VAL A 63 -0.18 -2.10 -4.26
C VAL A 63 -0.56 -0.63 -4.08
N ALA A 64 -0.36 0.22 -5.08
CA ALA A 64 -0.69 1.64 -5.01
C ALA A 64 -2.20 1.90 -4.83
N CYS A 65 -3.03 1.10 -5.51
CA CYS A 65 -4.49 1.23 -5.48
C CYS A 65 -5.17 0.54 -4.29
N ASP A 66 -4.49 -0.34 -3.56
CA ASP A 66 -5.08 -1.06 -2.42
C ASP A 66 -5.09 -0.19 -1.15
N LEU A 67 -6.25 0.37 -0.80
CA LEU A 67 -6.43 1.22 0.38
C LEU A 67 -6.12 0.52 1.72
N ARG A 68 -6.03 -0.82 1.76
CA ARG A 68 -5.66 -1.58 2.96
C ARG A 68 -4.17 -1.58 3.21
N VAL A 69 -3.37 -1.24 2.19
CA VAL A 69 -1.91 -1.20 2.26
C VAL A 69 -1.47 0.11 2.96
N PRO A 70 -0.39 0.08 3.77
CA PRO A 70 0.15 1.29 4.38
C PRO A 70 0.45 2.40 3.37
N LYS A 71 0.07 3.64 3.70
CA LYS A 71 0.24 4.82 2.83
C LYS A 71 1.67 4.97 2.28
N GLY A 72 2.69 4.67 3.10
CA GLY A 72 4.09 4.75 2.67
C GLY A 72 4.44 3.81 1.50
N ALA A 73 3.94 2.58 1.54
CA ALA A 73 4.14 1.60 0.48
C ALA A 73 3.36 1.97 -0.79
N ARG A 74 2.11 2.44 -0.64
CA ARG A 74 1.28 2.92 -1.76
C ARG A 74 1.95 4.09 -2.49
N LEU A 75 2.46 5.05 -1.72
CA LEU A 75 3.18 6.22 -2.22
C LEU A 75 4.45 5.84 -2.97
N ALA A 76 5.23 4.92 -2.41
CA ALA A 76 6.44 4.40 -3.02
C ALA A 76 6.14 3.71 -4.36
N ALA A 77 5.14 2.83 -4.40
CA ALA A 77 4.67 2.19 -5.63
C ALA A 77 4.24 3.21 -6.68
N ALA A 78 3.37 4.17 -6.31
CA ALA A 78 2.89 5.20 -7.22
C ALA A 78 4.05 6.01 -7.82
N ARG A 79 5.04 6.39 -7.00
CA ARG A 79 6.21 7.14 -7.46
C ARG A 79 7.09 6.33 -8.41
N CYS A 80 7.38 5.06 -8.09
CA CYS A 80 8.15 4.18 -8.96
C CYS A 80 7.52 4.04 -10.36
N LEU A 81 6.19 3.87 -10.42
CA LEU A 81 5.46 3.78 -11.67
C LEU A 81 5.52 5.09 -12.48
N LEU A 82 5.37 6.24 -11.82
CA LEU A 82 5.42 7.55 -12.47
C LEU A 82 6.82 7.89 -12.99
N GLU A 83 7.89 7.51 -12.28
CA GLU A 83 9.27 7.73 -12.74
C GLU A 83 9.68 6.77 -13.86
N ALA A 84 9.09 5.59 -13.93
CA ALA A 84 9.30 4.67 -15.05
C ALA A 84 8.56 5.07 -16.34
N GLY A 85 7.65 6.04 -16.27
CA GLY A 85 6.87 6.46 -17.45
C GLY A 85 5.79 5.44 -17.82
N ILE A 86 5.02 4.99 -16.83
CA ILE A 86 3.89 4.07 -17.04
C ILE A 86 2.89 4.60 -18.10
N GLU A 87 2.32 3.70 -18.89
CA GLU A 87 1.43 4.07 -20.00
C GLU A 87 0.14 4.78 -19.51
N PRO A 88 -0.41 5.70 -20.30
CA PRO A 88 -1.56 6.54 -19.90
C PRO A 88 -2.77 5.79 -19.32
N PRO A 89 -3.20 4.62 -19.85
CA PRO A 89 -4.33 3.89 -19.27
C PRO A 89 -4.09 3.44 -17.82
N PHE A 90 -2.85 3.08 -17.47
CA PHE A 90 -2.51 2.68 -16.11
C PHE A 90 -2.31 3.89 -15.20
N VAL A 91 -1.87 5.05 -15.73
CA VAL A 91 -1.87 6.31 -14.98
C VAL A 91 -3.29 6.69 -14.57
N ALA A 92 -4.29 6.45 -15.42
CA ALA A 92 -5.70 6.68 -15.08
C ALA A 92 -6.15 5.85 -13.87
N HIS A 93 -5.85 4.55 -13.87
CA HIS A 93 -6.14 3.68 -12.72
C HIS A 93 -5.41 4.12 -11.46
N LEU A 94 -4.14 4.53 -11.60
CA LEU A 94 -3.36 5.06 -10.49
C LEU A 94 -3.98 6.37 -9.96
N PHE A 95 -4.48 7.24 -10.82
CA PHE A 95 -5.15 8.48 -10.42
C PHE A 95 -6.45 8.19 -9.65
N ILE A 96 -7.26 7.24 -10.12
CA ILE A 96 -8.50 6.84 -9.44
C ILE A 96 -8.21 6.20 -8.07
N GLY A 97 -7.25 5.27 -8.01
CA GLY A 97 -6.98 4.46 -6.82
C GLY A 97 -5.99 5.07 -5.81
N ALA A 98 -5.14 5.98 -6.25
CA ALA A 98 -4.09 6.61 -5.44
C ALA A 98 -4.09 8.15 -5.50
N GLY A 99 -5.16 8.76 -6.01
CA GLY A 99 -5.29 10.22 -6.09
C GLY A 99 -5.33 10.92 -4.73
N ASP A 100 -5.63 10.19 -3.64
CA ASP A 100 -5.49 10.69 -2.26
C ASP A 100 -4.03 11.02 -1.88
N LEU A 101 -3.06 10.48 -2.63
CA LEU A 101 -1.63 10.70 -2.41
C LEU A 101 -1.11 11.97 -3.08
N VAL A 102 -1.88 12.63 -3.95
CA VAL A 102 -1.45 13.81 -4.73
C VAL A 102 -1.01 14.98 -3.85
N THR A 103 -1.56 15.08 -2.63
CA THR A 103 -1.16 16.10 -1.65
C THR A 103 0.06 15.73 -0.81
N ASP A 104 0.61 14.53 -0.96
CA ASP A 104 1.79 14.10 -0.22
C ASP A 104 3.05 14.77 -0.82
N PRO A 105 3.81 15.56 -0.03
CA PRO A 105 4.96 16.32 -0.53
C PRO A 105 6.07 15.43 -1.11
N ARG A 106 6.10 14.14 -0.72
CA ARG A 106 7.10 13.18 -1.18
C ARG A 106 6.90 12.70 -2.63
N LEU A 107 5.73 12.96 -3.24
CA LEU A 107 5.57 12.79 -4.70
C LEU A 107 6.29 13.89 -5.48
N GLY A 108 6.48 15.08 -4.90
CA GLY A 108 7.12 16.21 -5.58
C GLY A 108 6.52 16.49 -6.96
N SER A 109 7.36 16.53 -7.99
CA SER A 109 6.93 16.78 -9.38
C SER A 109 6.08 15.65 -9.98
N ALA A 110 6.13 14.43 -9.42
CA ALA A 110 5.31 13.32 -9.87
C ALA A 110 3.82 13.52 -9.56
N ALA A 111 3.48 14.33 -8.55
CA ALA A 111 2.09 14.67 -8.25
C ALA A 111 1.41 15.42 -9.40
N ARG A 112 2.11 16.40 -10.00
CA ARG A 112 1.64 17.13 -11.17
C ARG A 112 1.48 16.20 -12.37
N ARG A 113 2.46 15.31 -12.62
CA ARG A 113 2.39 14.30 -13.68
C ARG A 113 1.15 13.41 -13.50
N LEU A 114 0.95 12.86 -12.30
CA LEU A 114 -0.20 12.01 -11.98
C LEU A 114 -1.54 12.68 -12.31
N VAL A 115 -1.68 13.97 -12.04
CA VAL A 115 -2.90 14.73 -12.34
C VAL A 115 -3.01 15.02 -13.85
N GLU A 116 -1.99 15.61 -14.46
CA GLU A 116 -2.06 16.09 -15.85
C GLU A 116 -2.15 14.94 -16.87
N SER A 117 -1.46 13.83 -16.62
CA SER A 117 -1.50 12.66 -17.51
C SER A 117 -2.53 11.61 -17.10
N GLY A 118 -2.95 11.57 -15.84
CA GLY A 118 -3.92 10.59 -15.34
C GLY A 118 -5.38 11.02 -15.44
N LEU A 119 -5.68 12.30 -15.25
CA LEU A 119 -7.06 12.78 -15.24
C LEU A 119 -7.75 12.66 -16.60
N PRO A 120 -7.16 13.08 -17.74
CA PRO A 120 -7.81 12.94 -19.05
C PRO A 120 -8.19 11.51 -19.42
N PRO A 121 -7.29 10.50 -19.33
CA PRO A 121 -7.68 9.12 -19.60
C PRO A 121 -8.64 8.56 -18.55
N ALA A 122 -8.56 9.01 -17.28
CA ALA A 122 -9.53 8.58 -16.26
C ALA A 122 -10.97 9.05 -16.55
N LEU A 123 -11.15 10.19 -17.23
CA LEU A 123 -12.46 10.65 -17.69
C LEU A 123 -13.02 9.85 -18.87
N GLN A 124 -12.15 9.14 -19.61
CA GLN A 124 -12.53 8.27 -20.71
C GLN A 124 -12.83 6.84 -20.26
N LEU A 125 -12.46 6.46 -19.02
CA LEU A 125 -12.78 5.16 -18.46
C LEU A 125 -14.29 5.07 -18.17
N GLU A 126 -14.99 4.30 -19.00
CA GLU A 126 -16.36 3.90 -18.74
C GLU A 126 -16.42 2.93 -17.55
N GLY A 127 -17.42 3.07 -16.66
CA GLY A 127 -17.60 2.18 -15.51
C GLY A 127 -18.01 2.90 -14.22
N ASP A 128 -17.61 2.33 -13.08
CA ASP A 128 -17.94 2.85 -11.74
C ASP A 128 -17.64 4.35 -11.51
N PRO A 129 -16.51 4.94 -11.98
CA PRO A 129 -16.26 6.38 -11.79
C PRO A 129 -17.19 7.28 -12.63
N ALA A 130 -17.75 6.76 -13.73
CA ALA A 130 -18.71 7.47 -14.58
C ALA A 130 -20.15 7.40 -14.04
N GLN A 131 -20.46 6.45 -13.17
CA GLN A 131 -21.78 6.24 -12.57
C GLN A 131 -21.85 6.73 -11.12
N ILE A 132 -23.06 6.92 -10.58
CA ILE A 132 -23.25 7.38 -9.19
C ILE A 132 -22.89 6.23 -8.23
N THR A 133 -21.62 6.15 -7.86
CA THR A 133 -21.05 5.13 -7.00
C THR A 133 -20.08 5.74 -5.98
N LEU A 134 -19.68 4.97 -4.97
CA LEU A 134 -18.61 5.42 -4.06
C LEU A 134 -17.27 5.63 -4.78
N ALA A 135 -17.02 4.93 -5.90
CA ALA A 135 -15.82 5.11 -6.71
C ALA A 135 -15.81 6.46 -7.44
N ALA A 136 -16.95 6.93 -7.95
CA ALA A 136 -17.09 8.28 -8.47
C ALA A 136 -16.81 9.35 -7.41
N GLY A 137 -17.12 9.05 -6.16
CA GLY A 137 -16.83 9.91 -5.01
C GLY A 137 -15.34 9.95 -4.68
N ALA A 138 -14.67 8.79 -4.71
CA ALA A 138 -13.22 8.70 -4.56
C ALA A 138 -12.49 9.41 -5.71
N PHE A 139 -12.98 9.28 -6.95
CA PHE A 139 -12.50 10.05 -8.09
C PHE A 139 -12.66 11.56 -7.86
N ALA A 140 -13.83 12.02 -7.45
CA ALA A 140 -14.05 13.44 -7.14
C ALA A 140 -13.11 13.95 -6.04
N ARG A 141 -12.81 13.11 -5.04
CA ARG A 141 -11.82 13.41 -4.00
C ARG A 141 -10.40 13.51 -4.56
N ALA A 142 -10.01 12.60 -5.44
CA ALA A 142 -8.72 12.64 -6.14
C ALA A 142 -8.56 13.92 -6.97
N VAL A 143 -9.60 14.32 -7.72
CA VAL A 143 -9.61 15.57 -8.49
C VAL A 143 -9.53 16.79 -7.58
N HIS A 144 -10.29 16.81 -6.49
CA HIS A 144 -10.22 17.89 -5.50
C HIS A 144 -8.83 18.00 -4.86
N ALA A 145 -8.18 16.87 -4.56
CA ALA A 145 -6.79 16.84 -4.11
C ALA A 145 -5.82 17.31 -5.20
N GLY A 146 -6.08 16.97 -6.46
CA GLY A 146 -5.32 17.41 -7.62
C GLY A 146 -5.27 18.94 -7.80
N ALA A 147 -6.33 19.64 -7.38
CA ALA A 147 -6.37 21.10 -7.46
C ALA A 147 -5.25 21.79 -6.68
N SER A 148 -4.72 21.20 -5.59
CA SER A 148 -3.56 21.77 -4.90
C SER A 148 -2.23 21.57 -5.64
N ALA A 149 -2.14 20.57 -6.52
CA ALA A 149 -0.92 20.25 -7.25
C ALA A 149 -0.80 21.04 -8.56
N VAL A 150 -1.91 21.28 -9.26
CA VAL A 150 -1.90 21.93 -10.60
C VAL A 150 -2.71 23.22 -10.68
N GLY A 151 -3.44 23.56 -9.62
CA GLY A 151 -4.34 24.71 -9.58
C GLY A 151 -5.77 24.39 -10.07
N GLN A 152 -6.76 25.10 -9.52
CA GLN A 152 -8.17 24.90 -9.85
C GLN A 152 -8.48 25.17 -11.33
N ALA A 153 -7.94 26.25 -11.91
CA ALA A 153 -8.17 26.60 -13.31
C ALA A 153 -7.70 25.50 -14.28
N ARG A 154 -6.56 24.86 -13.98
CA ARG A 154 -6.05 23.75 -14.79
C ARG A 154 -6.93 22.51 -14.65
N ILE A 155 -7.39 22.20 -13.44
CA ILE A 155 -8.34 21.09 -13.24
C ILE A 155 -9.64 21.33 -14.00
N GLU A 156 -10.16 22.55 -13.99
CA GLU A 156 -11.38 22.92 -14.71
C GLU A 156 -11.23 22.69 -16.23
N GLU A 157 -10.09 23.10 -16.80
CA GLU A 157 -9.75 22.84 -18.21
C GLU A 157 -9.69 21.33 -18.50
N LEU A 158 -9.02 20.55 -17.64
CA LEU A 158 -8.93 19.09 -17.82
C LEU A 158 -10.29 18.40 -17.68
N LEU A 159 -11.17 18.92 -16.81
CA LEU A 159 -12.53 18.42 -16.65
C LEU A 159 -13.43 18.81 -17.82
N ALA A 160 -13.12 19.83 -18.62
CA ALA A 160 -13.97 20.27 -19.73
C ALA A 160 -14.17 19.17 -20.79
N GLY A 161 -13.22 18.24 -20.92
CA GLY A 161 -13.33 17.08 -21.82
C GLY A 161 -14.26 15.95 -21.33
N ALA A 162 -14.84 16.07 -20.13
CA ALA A 162 -15.73 15.05 -19.57
C ALA A 162 -17.12 15.10 -20.21
N HIS A 163 -17.71 13.92 -20.45
CA HIS A 163 -19.12 13.79 -20.85
C HIS A 163 -20.05 14.42 -19.80
N GLU A 164 -21.12 15.09 -20.25
CA GLU A 164 -22.02 15.87 -19.38
C GLU A 164 -22.63 15.04 -18.23
N LEU A 165 -22.89 13.75 -18.49
CA LEU A 165 -23.46 12.81 -17.52
C LEU A 165 -22.44 12.05 -16.65
N HIS A 166 -21.15 12.35 -16.75
CA HIS A 166 -20.13 11.64 -15.98
C HIS A 166 -20.24 11.99 -14.49
N ALA A 167 -20.70 11.05 -13.67
CA ALA A 167 -21.00 11.26 -12.25
C ALA A 167 -19.77 11.74 -11.45
N GLY A 168 -18.59 11.15 -11.67
CA GLY A 168 -17.34 11.56 -11.03
C GLY A 168 -16.92 12.99 -11.38
N ALA A 169 -16.98 13.39 -12.65
CA ALA A 169 -16.67 14.75 -13.09
C ALA A 169 -17.66 15.78 -12.53
N ALA A 170 -18.96 15.48 -12.54
CA ALA A 170 -19.98 16.34 -11.93
C ALA A 170 -19.76 16.50 -10.42
N ALA A 171 -19.45 15.41 -9.71
CA ALA A 171 -19.11 15.44 -8.29
C ALA A 171 -17.81 16.22 -8.01
N ALA A 172 -16.82 16.14 -8.90
CA ALA A 172 -15.57 16.90 -8.79
C ALA A 172 -15.80 18.41 -8.97
N ARG A 173 -16.56 18.81 -10.00
CA ARG A 173 -16.91 20.23 -10.24
C ARG A 173 -17.71 20.81 -9.05
N PHE A 174 -18.62 20.03 -8.48
CA PHE A 174 -19.32 20.40 -7.25
C PHE A 174 -18.39 20.53 -6.04
N ALA A 175 -17.49 19.58 -5.84
CA ALA A 175 -16.53 19.63 -4.75
C ALA A 175 -15.60 20.85 -4.81
N LEU A 176 -15.26 21.31 -6.03
CA LEU A 176 -14.43 22.48 -6.27
C LEU A 176 -15.20 23.81 -6.20
N GLY A 177 -16.54 23.77 -6.08
CA GLY A 177 -17.38 24.96 -6.10
C GLY A 177 -17.53 25.60 -7.48
N ILE A 178 -17.21 24.88 -8.56
CA ILE A 178 -17.27 25.35 -9.94
C ILE A 178 -18.71 25.31 -10.47
N ALA A 179 -19.45 24.25 -10.16
CA ALA A 179 -20.82 24.04 -10.63
C ALA A 179 -21.66 23.31 -9.59
N GLU A 180 -22.97 23.50 -9.61
CA GLU A 180 -23.88 22.68 -8.81
C GLU A 180 -24.04 21.26 -9.37
N LEU A 181 -24.39 20.32 -8.50
CA LEU A 181 -24.80 18.98 -8.94
C LEU A 181 -26.11 19.06 -9.74
N PRO A 182 -26.21 18.40 -10.90
CA PRO A 182 -27.50 18.25 -11.59
C PRO A 182 -28.54 17.58 -10.68
N GLU A 183 -29.82 17.96 -10.81
CA GLU A 183 -30.90 17.44 -9.93
C GLU A 183 -30.98 15.91 -9.90
N GLY A 184 -30.83 15.25 -11.07
CA GLY A 184 -30.76 13.79 -11.14
C GLY A 184 -29.59 13.19 -10.36
N HIS A 185 -28.44 13.87 -10.35
CA HIS A 185 -27.28 13.45 -9.57
C HIS A 185 -27.47 13.73 -8.08
N LYS A 186 -28.07 14.87 -7.70
CA LYS A 186 -28.40 15.18 -6.29
C LYS A 186 -29.27 14.07 -5.69
N ILE A 187 -30.35 13.67 -6.39
CA ILE A 187 -31.24 12.59 -5.95
C ILE A 187 -30.50 11.25 -5.87
N GLY A 188 -29.71 10.91 -6.90
CA GLY A 188 -28.94 9.67 -6.93
C GLY A 188 -27.91 9.57 -5.80
N TRP A 189 -27.17 10.65 -5.53
CA TRP A 189 -26.18 10.72 -4.45
C TRP A 189 -26.83 10.60 -3.07
N LYS A 190 -27.96 11.26 -2.83
CA LYS A 190 -28.72 11.11 -1.57
C LYS A 190 -29.14 9.67 -1.34
N ARG A 191 -29.76 9.05 -2.35
CA ARG A 191 -30.18 7.63 -2.30
C ARG A 191 -29.00 6.69 -2.02
N LEU A 192 -27.86 6.90 -2.68
CA LEU A 192 -26.65 6.10 -2.46
C LEU A 192 -26.14 6.26 -1.01
N LEU A 193 -26.09 7.49 -0.50
CA LEU A 193 -25.63 7.78 0.86
C LEU A 193 -26.55 7.18 1.92
N GLU A 194 -27.87 7.30 1.75
CA GLU A 194 -28.86 6.67 2.63
C GLU A 194 -28.71 5.14 2.66
N GLN A 195 -28.62 4.50 1.49
CA GLN A 195 -28.41 3.05 1.38
C GLN A 195 -27.10 2.60 2.02
N THR A 196 -26.03 3.35 1.79
CA THR A 196 -24.70 3.05 2.36
C THR A 196 -24.71 3.24 3.88
N CYS A 197 -25.34 4.30 4.38
CA CYS A 197 -25.48 4.57 5.82
C CYS A 197 -26.29 3.46 6.50
N ALA A 198 -27.43 3.10 5.92
CA ALA A 198 -28.28 2.02 6.43
C ALA A 198 -27.55 0.67 6.42
N GLY A 199 -26.82 0.37 5.33
CA GLY A 199 -25.98 -0.83 5.23
C GLY A 199 -24.90 -0.89 6.30
N HIS A 200 -24.18 0.22 6.52
CA HIS A 200 -23.20 0.33 7.59
C HIS A 200 -23.86 0.18 8.98
N ARG A 201 -25.00 0.82 9.25
CA ARG A 201 -25.69 0.70 10.55
C ARG A 201 -26.16 -0.72 10.84
N ARG A 202 -26.76 -1.39 9.85
CA ARG A 202 -27.24 -2.79 9.96
C ARG A 202 -26.12 -3.79 10.15
N ALA A 203 -24.93 -3.51 9.64
CA ALA A 203 -23.82 -4.45 9.67
C ALA A 203 -23.34 -4.74 11.10
N PRO A 204 -23.10 -6.02 11.44
CA PRO A 204 -22.61 -6.41 12.75
C PRO A 204 -21.20 -5.86 13.00
N ALA A 205 -20.84 -5.68 14.27
CA ALA A 205 -19.55 -5.08 14.63
C ALA A 205 -18.35 -5.87 14.08
N ALA A 206 -18.48 -7.20 13.98
CA ALA A 206 -17.47 -8.06 13.38
C ALA A 206 -17.29 -7.78 11.88
N ALA A 207 -18.36 -7.62 11.11
CA ALA A 207 -18.28 -7.31 9.67
C ALA A 207 -17.63 -5.94 9.42
N LYS A 208 -17.89 -4.95 10.29
CA LYS A 208 -17.22 -3.65 10.27
C LYS A 208 -15.72 -3.78 10.50
N ARG A 209 -15.30 -4.54 11.52
CA ARG A 209 -13.88 -4.76 11.84
C ARG A 209 -13.14 -5.52 10.74
N MET A 210 -13.83 -6.43 10.05
CA MET A 210 -13.27 -7.21 8.96
C MET A 210 -13.28 -6.47 7.61
N GLY A 211 -13.79 -5.22 7.56
CA GLY A 211 -13.88 -4.45 6.32
C GLY A 211 -14.88 -5.02 5.30
N LEU A 212 -15.82 -5.85 5.75
CA LEU A 212 -16.88 -6.44 4.92
C LEU A 212 -18.11 -5.53 4.81
N ALA A 213 -18.24 -4.58 5.73
CA ALA A 213 -19.25 -3.53 5.68
C ALA A 213 -18.71 -2.30 4.91
N PRO A 214 -19.58 -1.54 4.21
CA PRO A 214 -19.15 -0.29 3.59
C PRO A 214 -18.65 0.67 4.66
N SER A 215 -17.50 1.31 4.41
CA SER A 215 -16.92 2.29 5.33
C SER A 215 -17.83 3.50 5.48
N TRP A 216 -18.05 3.96 6.71
CA TRP A 216 -18.82 5.16 7.01
C TRP A 216 -18.08 6.09 7.99
N PRO A 217 -18.07 7.41 7.78
CA PRO A 217 -18.56 8.11 6.59
C PRO A 217 -17.74 7.73 5.34
N PRO A 218 -18.34 7.81 4.14
CA PRO A 218 -17.61 7.52 2.90
C PRO A 218 -16.54 8.59 2.65
N ASN A 219 -15.45 8.21 1.97
CA ASN A 219 -14.33 9.10 1.66
C ASN A 219 -14.67 10.09 0.53
N LEU A 220 -15.61 11.00 0.80
CA LEU A 220 -16.08 12.02 -0.14
C LEU A 220 -15.45 13.40 0.12
N PRO A 221 -15.50 14.32 -0.86
CA PRO A 221 -15.16 15.72 -0.64
C PRO A 221 -16.05 16.39 0.44
N SER A 222 -15.52 17.40 1.12
CA SER A 222 -16.22 18.11 2.20
C SER A 222 -17.54 18.76 1.76
N ALA A 223 -17.67 19.11 0.48
CA ALA A 223 -18.91 19.63 -0.10
C ALA A 223 -20.12 18.67 0.07
N PHE A 224 -19.89 17.36 0.22
CA PHE A 224 -20.94 16.37 0.45
C PHE A 224 -21.35 16.24 1.93
N ALA A 225 -20.70 16.94 2.86
CA ALA A 225 -21.00 16.86 4.29
C ALA A 225 -22.48 17.12 4.66
N PRO A 226 -23.20 18.08 4.02
CA PRO A 226 -24.63 18.26 4.27
C PRO A 226 -25.46 17.01 3.91
N MET A 227 -25.20 16.40 2.75
CA MET A 227 -25.91 15.19 2.31
C MET A 227 -25.60 13.98 3.21
N ILE A 228 -24.38 13.88 3.72
CA ILE A 228 -23.99 12.84 4.69
C ILE A 228 -24.79 13.00 5.99
N ARG A 229 -24.91 14.23 6.52
CA ARG A 229 -25.71 14.51 7.73
C ARG A 229 -27.19 14.20 7.52
N GLU A 230 -27.75 14.56 6.37
CA GLU A 230 -29.13 14.21 6.01
C GLU A 230 -29.35 12.69 6.01
N ALA A 231 -28.43 11.93 5.40
CA ALA A 231 -28.50 10.46 5.38
C ALA A 231 -28.41 9.86 6.79
N GLU A 232 -27.57 10.41 7.67
CA GLU A 232 -27.46 9.97 9.07
C GLU A 232 -28.73 10.22 9.89
N GLN A 233 -29.41 11.35 9.64
CA GLN A 233 -30.67 11.71 10.27
C GLN A 233 -31.81 10.80 9.81
N GLN A 234 -31.93 10.57 8.50
CA GLN A 234 -32.98 9.73 7.94
C GLN A 234 -32.85 8.25 8.32
N THR A 235 -31.62 7.77 8.52
CA THR A 235 -31.36 6.39 8.94
C THR A 235 -31.26 6.22 10.45
N SER A 236 -31.57 7.26 11.25
CA SER A 236 -31.48 7.27 12.73
C SER A 236 -32.23 6.11 13.40
N ALA A 237 -33.37 5.70 12.83
CA ALA A 237 -34.19 4.61 13.33
C ALA A 237 -33.68 3.19 12.96
N VAL A 238 -32.59 3.07 12.19
CA VAL A 238 -32.07 1.77 11.75
C VAL A 238 -31.13 1.19 12.80
N GLU A 239 -31.63 0.21 13.56
CA GLU A 239 -30.82 -0.51 14.55
C GLU A 239 -29.96 -1.62 13.93
N PRO A 240 -28.77 -1.91 14.50
CA PRO A 240 -27.94 -3.04 14.08
C PRO A 240 -28.64 -4.36 14.40
N LYS A 241 -28.49 -5.38 13.53
CA LYS A 241 -29.04 -6.72 13.77
C LYS A 241 -28.57 -7.33 15.11
N ASP A 242 -27.38 -6.96 15.58
CA ASP A 242 -26.83 -7.39 16.87
C ASP A 242 -27.57 -6.78 18.08
N ALA A 243 -28.32 -5.68 17.92
CA ALA A 243 -29.13 -5.11 19.01
C ALA A 243 -30.49 -5.80 19.15
N ALA A 244 -31.00 -6.43 18.07
CA ALA A 244 -32.25 -7.17 18.08
C ALA A 244 -32.11 -8.64 18.57
N ALA A 245 -30.89 -9.14 18.71
CA ALA A 245 -30.59 -10.45 19.27
C ALA A 245 -30.14 -10.32 20.73
N ASP A 246 -31.12 -10.17 21.62
CA ASP A 246 -31.12 -10.53 23.04
C ASP A 246 -29.77 -10.35 23.82
N PRO A 247 -29.65 -9.38 24.74
CA PRO A 247 -28.42 -9.12 25.52
C PRO A 247 -27.99 -10.30 26.42
N SER A 248 -28.81 -11.36 26.50
CA SER A 248 -28.53 -12.60 27.23
C SER A 248 -27.73 -13.65 26.44
N THR A 249 -27.50 -13.48 25.13
CA THR A 249 -26.83 -14.49 24.29
C THR A 249 -25.31 -14.37 24.21
N LEU A 250 -24.69 -13.41 24.91
CA LEU A 250 -23.24 -13.36 25.10
C LEU A 250 -22.76 -14.39 26.13
N LYS A 251 -22.89 -15.68 25.81
CA LYS A 251 -22.02 -16.72 26.39
C LYS A 251 -20.60 -16.48 25.87
N ARG A 252 -19.87 -15.71 26.66
CA ARG A 252 -18.41 -15.53 26.64
C ARG A 252 -17.74 -16.88 26.32
N PRO A 253 -17.05 -17.06 25.17
CA PRO A 253 -16.25 -18.25 24.97
C PRO A 253 -15.11 -18.24 25.99
N ALA A 254 -14.94 -19.37 26.68
CA ALA A 254 -13.98 -19.56 27.76
C ALA A 254 -12.57 -19.11 27.35
N ALA A 255 -11.99 -18.24 28.17
CA ALA A 255 -10.62 -17.79 28.05
C ALA A 255 -9.67 -18.98 28.15
N LYS A 256 -8.93 -19.27 27.08
CA LYS A 256 -7.64 -19.95 27.20
C LYS A 256 -6.65 -18.92 27.75
N THR A 257 -6.12 -19.22 28.93
CA THR A 257 -5.11 -18.46 29.66
C THR A 257 -3.88 -18.18 28.78
N LEU A 258 -3.79 -16.95 28.26
CA LEU A 258 -2.54 -16.35 27.83
C LEU A 258 -1.97 -15.56 29.01
N ALA A 259 -0.65 -15.70 29.20
CA ALA A 259 0.14 -15.14 30.29
C ALA A 259 -0.09 -13.63 30.49
N PRO A 260 0.11 -13.11 31.73
CA PRO A 260 -0.13 -11.72 32.05
C PRO A 260 0.73 -10.76 31.19
N PRO A 261 0.21 -9.59 30.81
CA PRO A 261 0.93 -8.63 29.99
C PRO A 261 2.14 -8.10 30.77
N ILE A 262 3.32 -8.23 30.14
CA ILE A 262 4.57 -7.60 30.59
C ILE A 262 4.29 -6.11 30.78
N ARG A 263 4.45 -5.62 32.00
CA ARG A 263 4.30 -4.20 32.37
C ARG A 263 5.22 -3.36 31.48
N ARG A 264 4.65 -2.45 30.71
CA ARG A 264 5.40 -1.44 29.96
C ARG A 264 6.15 -0.54 30.96
N SER A 265 7.47 -0.46 30.80
CA SER A 265 8.34 0.40 31.61
C SER A 265 7.93 1.89 31.50
N PRO A 266 8.04 2.70 32.56
CA PRO A 266 7.64 4.10 32.57
C PRO A 266 8.59 5.07 31.82
N PHE A 267 9.58 4.56 31.07
CA PHE A 267 10.61 5.38 30.42
C PHE A 267 10.56 5.37 28.88
N ARG A 268 9.37 5.53 28.29
CA ARG A 268 9.26 6.00 26.89
C ARG A 268 8.10 6.98 26.75
N LYS A 269 8.45 8.28 26.75
CA LYS A 269 7.54 9.36 26.35
C LYS A 269 7.30 9.25 24.83
N PRO A 270 6.05 9.20 24.34
CA PRO A 270 5.77 9.48 22.94
C PRO A 270 6.00 10.96 22.66
N ILE A 271 6.90 11.27 21.73
CA ILE A 271 7.06 12.60 21.15
C ILE A 271 5.89 12.81 20.18
N GLY A 272 5.15 13.90 20.36
CA GLY A 272 4.13 14.35 19.39
C GLY A 272 2.68 14.42 19.91
N ALA A 273 2.47 14.87 21.14
CA ALA A 273 1.16 15.41 21.54
C ALA A 273 1.17 16.93 21.30
N VAL A 274 0.19 17.35 20.51
CA VAL A 274 -0.17 18.73 20.18
C VAL A 274 -0.36 19.54 21.46
N VAL A 275 0.44 20.59 21.64
CA VAL A 275 0.12 21.68 22.56
C VAL A 275 -0.60 22.73 21.72
N GLU A 276 -1.91 22.83 21.92
CA GLU A 276 -2.69 24.00 21.54
C GLU A 276 -2.14 25.21 22.30
N VAL A 277 -1.59 26.18 21.57
CA VAL A 277 -1.19 27.47 22.12
C VAL A 277 -2.40 28.41 22.06
N PRO A 278 -2.83 29.02 23.18
CA PRO A 278 -3.94 29.98 23.18
C PRO A 278 -3.59 31.24 22.40
N ALA A 279 -4.60 31.78 21.71
CA ALA A 279 -4.55 33.00 20.91
C ALA A 279 -3.91 34.19 21.64
N GLY A 280 -2.77 34.67 21.12
CA GLY A 280 -2.20 35.96 21.47
C GLY A 280 -2.79 37.07 20.60
N PRO A 281 -3.18 38.24 21.16
CA PRO A 281 -3.82 39.32 20.42
C PRO A 281 -2.87 40.00 19.42
N ALA A 282 -3.46 40.55 18.35
CA ALA A 282 -2.80 41.09 17.17
C ALA A 282 -1.77 42.19 17.48
N PRO A 283 -0.59 42.20 16.81
CA PRO A 283 0.40 43.25 16.95
C PRO A 283 -0.02 44.54 16.23
N LYS A 284 0.15 45.67 16.92
CA LYS A 284 -0.06 47.02 16.38
C LYS A 284 0.94 47.36 15.26
N PRO A 285 0.57 48.18 14.26
CA PRO A 285 1.48 48.61 13.20
C PRO A 285 2.50 49.62 13.75
N MET A 286 3.79 49.39 13.48
CA MET A 286 4.86 50.38 13.74
C MET A 286 5.07 51.27 12.52
N GLU A 287 5.31 52.56 12.78
CA GLU A 287 5.62 53.59 11.79
C GLU A 287 6.96 53.35 11.06
N PRO A 288 7.09 53.84 9.81
CA PRO A 288 8.27 53.60 8.98
C PRO A 288 9.43 54.53 9.36
N VAL A 289 10.59 53.95 9.69
CA VAL A 289 11.85 54.68 9.88
C VAL A 289 12.57 54.80 8.53
N PRO A 290 12.96 56.01 8.08
CA PRO A 290 13.55 56.23 6.77
C PRO A 290 15.02 55.82 6.71
N ALA A 291 15.43 55.34 5.53
CA ALA A 291 16.79 54.94 5.19
C ALA A 291 17.73 56.15 5.01
N ARG A 292 19.01 55.99 5.37
CA ARG A 292 20.12 56.73 4.74
C ARG A 292 21.40 55.86 4.64
N PRO A 293 22.18 55.93 3.53
CA PRO A 293 23.32 55.06 3.21
C PRO A 293 24.69 55.78 3.45
N PRO A 294 25.82 55.34 2.86
CA PRO A 294 26.60 54.12 3.10
C PRO A 294 28.08 54.42 3.54
N ALA A 295 28.86 53.35 3.73
CA ALA A 295 30.33 53.23 3.79
C ALA A 295 31.04 53.38 5.16
N SER A 296 31.61 52.27 5.64
CA SER A 296 33.06 52.13 5.86
C SER A 296 33.43 50.68 6.17
N ALA A 297 34.62 50.30 5.75
CA ALA A 297 35.16 48.95 5.64
C ALA A 297 35.79 48.42 6.96
N ALA A 298 36.10 47.12 6.91
CA ALA A 298 37.07 46.37 7.72
C ALA A 298 36.67 45.89 9.14
N ALA A 299 36.38 44.59 9.25
CA ALA A 299 37.18 43.62 10.02
C ALA A 299 36.46 42.25 10.07
N GLY A 300 37.14 41.18 9.64
CA GLY A 300 36.58 39.83 9.60
C GLY A 300 36.34 39.20 10.98
N PRO A 301 35.44 38.20 11.09
CA PRO A 301 35.09 37.59 12.37
C PRO A 301 36.19 36.64 12.87
N ARG A 302 36.74 36.93 14.06
CA ARG A 302 37.68 36.06 14.79
C ARG A 302 36.95 34.83 15.35
N ARG A 303 37.48 33.64 15.07
CA ARG A 303 37.05 32.36 15.69
C ARG A 303 37.33 32.37 17.20
N PRO A 304 36.40 31.93 18.06
CA PRO A 304 36.67 31.81 19.49
C PRO A 304 37.55 30.57 19.79
N ARG A 305 38.59 30.80 20.60
CA ARG A 305 39.56 29.84 21.11
C ARG A 305 38.94 29.17 22.35
N ILE A 306 38.82 27.85 22.35
CA ILE A 306 38.33 27.08 23.50
C ILE A 306 39.53 26.75 24.39
N GLU A 307 39.55 27.28 25.61
CA GLU A 307 40.50 26.91 26.66
C GLU A 307 39.95 25.69 27.42
N THR A 308 40.70 24.58 27.38
CA THR A 308 40.45 23.41 28.23
C THR A 308 40.91 23.73 29.64
N LYS A 309 39.95 23.92 30.54
CA LYS A 309 40.17 24.03 31.99
C LYS A 309 39.90 22.66 32.61
N ASP A 310 40.97 21.93 32.88
CA ASP A 310 41.00 20.88 33.90
C ASP A 310 40.79 21.54 35.26
N GLU A 311 39.81 21.06 36.05
CA GLU A 311 39.87 20.98 37.51
C GLU A 311 38.73 20.06 38.02
N ASP A 312 39.15 18.87 38.44
CA ASP A 312 38.80 18.17 39.68
C ASP A 312 37.38 18.31 40.26
N LEU A 313 36.62 17.22 40.15
CA LEU A 313 35.57 16.86 41.11
C LEU A 313 35.73 15.40 41.59
N PRO A 314 35.51 15.13 42.89
CA PRO A 314 35.91 13.88 43.54
C PRO A 314 34.96 12.72 43.18
N ARG A 315 35.53 11.65 42.61
CA ARG A 315 34.81 10.39 42.38
C ARG A 315 34.54 9.68 43.71
N ARG A 316 33.26 9.63 44.10
CA ARG A 316 32.75 8.71 45.12
C ARG A 316 33.01 7.26 44.67
N THR A 317 33.76 6.54 45.48
CA THR A 317 34.06 5.12 45.37
C THR A 317 32.86 4.28 45.82
N LEU A 318 32.34 3.45 44.91
CA LEU A 318 31.54 2.27 45.23
C LEU A 318 32.35 1.03 44.81
N PRO A 319 32.28 -0.08 45.55
CA PRO A 319 33.29 -1.13 45.52
C PRO A 319 33.13 -2.01 44.29
N ILE A 320 34.04 -1.86 43.32
CA ILE A 320 34.26 -2.84 42.26
C ILE A 320 35.33 -3.81 42.78
N PRO A 321 35.10 -5.14 42.76
CA PRO A 321 36.13 -6.11 43.09
C PRO A 321 37.39 -5.88 42.23
N GLY A 322 38.55 -5.84 42.89
CA GLY A 322 39.82 -5.50 42.25
C GLY A 322 40.16 -6.47 41.12
N LEU A 323 40.31 -5.94 39.91
CA LEU A 323 40.98 -6.64 38.82
C LEU A 323 42.46 -6.84 39.20
N PRO A 324 43.06 -8.00 38.92
CA PRO A 324 44.46 -8.26 39.22
C PRO A 324 45.33 -7.20 38.55
N ALA A 325 46.31 -6.68 39.31
CA ALA A 325 47.23 -5.65 38.87
C ALA A 325 47.92 -6.08 37.57
N ARG A 326 47.77 -5.25 36.53
CA ARG A 326 48.48 -5.37 35.27
C ARG A 326 49.95 -5.09 35.54
N GLU A 327 50.80 -6.11 35.45
CA GLU A 327 52.25 -5.93 35.52
C GLU A 327 52.69 -4.92 34.44
N PRO A 328 53.63 -3.99 34.77
CA PRO A 328 54.18 -3.08 33.78
C PRO A 328 54.87 -3.89 32.69
N ASP A 329 54.39 -3.64 31.49
CA ASP A 329 54.46 -4.53 30.34
C ASP A 329 55.80 -4.35 29.60
N ASP A 330 56.92 -4.55 30.31
CA ASP A 330 58.25 -4.32 29.77
C ASP A 330 58.57 -5.27 28.62
N LEU A 331 58.92 -4.66 27.47
CA LEU A 331 59.33 -5.34 26.26
C LEU A 331 60.64 -6.08 26.49
N ARG A 332 60.58 -7.39 26.72
CA ARG A 332 61.77 -8.23 26.86
C ARG A 332 62.30 -8.61 25.48
N PHE A 333 63.59 -8.38 25.26
CA PHE A 333 64.34 -8.80 24.09
C PHE A 333 65.32 -9.91 24.49
N ASP A 334 65.56 -10.87 23.61
CA ASP A 334 66.58 -11.89 23.82
C ASP A 334 68.00 -11.30 23.63
N ALA A 335 69.02 -12.08 23.98
CA ALA A 335 70.43 -11.67 23.85
C ALA A 335 70.87 -11.41 22.39
N ARG A 336 70.01 -11.67 21.40
CA ARG A 336 70.21 -11.40 19.98
C ARG A 336 69.34 -10.24 19.48
N GLY A 337 68.68 -9.51 20.37
CA GLY A 337 67.86 -8.34 20.07
C GLY A 337 66.49 -8.66 19.47
N LYS A 338 66.05 -9.93 19.44
CA LYS A 338 64.70 -10.28 19.00
C LYS A 338 63.71 -10.17 20.14
N ARG A 339 62.54 -9.61 19.85
CA ARG A 339 61.46 -9.39 20.81
C ARG A 339 60.91 -10.74 21.25
N VAL A 340 60.97 -11.05 22.54
CA VAL A 340 60.43 -12.29 23.10
C VAL A 340 58.89 -12.19 23.07
N PRO A 341 58.18 -13.09 22.38
CA PRO A 341 56.72 -13.08 22.35
C PRO A 341 56.15 -13.25 23.77
N ARG A 342 55.11 -12.47 24.09
CA ARG A 342 54.42 -12.58 25.38
C ARG A 342 53.66 -13.91 25.44
N LYS A 343 53.70 -14.58 26.59
CA LYS A 343 53.02 -15.86 26.82
C LYS A 343 51.49 -15.80 26.64
N ASP A 344 50.90 -14.61 26.74
CA ASP A 344 49.45 -14.39 26.61
C ASP A 344 48.98 -14.07 25.18
N ARG A 345 49.88 -14.15 24.19
CA ARG A 345 49.50 -13.89 22.79
C ARG A 345 49.22 -15.22 22.08
N TRP A 346 47.96 -15.37 21.68
CA TRP A 346 47.44 -16.42 20.81
C TRP A 346 48.42 -16.72 19.66
N ASN A 347 48.83 -17.97 19.54
CA ASN A 347 49.77 -18.45 18.52
C ASN A 347 48.94 -19.04 17.38
N ASP A 348 48.87 -18.35 16.24
CA ASP A 348 48.03 -18.78 15.10
C ASP A 348 48.53 -20.09 14.46
N ASP A 349 49.77 -20.49 14.72
CA ASP A 349 50.39 -21.70 14.16
C ASP A 349 49.95 -23.01 14.86
N ASP A 350 49.32 -22.93 16.04
CA ASP A 350 48.78 -24.10 16.77
C ASP A 350 47.27 -24.31 16.52
N PHE A 351 46.66 -23.51 15.64
CA PHE A 351 45.24 -23.60 15.33
C PHE A 351 44.97 -24.56 14.16
N GLU A 352 44.77 -25.84 14.47
CA GLU A 352 44.22 -26.80 13.51
C GLU A 352 42.71 -26.54 13.33
N TRP A 353 42.31 -26.14 12.12
CA TRP A 353 40.90 -26.09 11.73
C TRP A 353 40.31 -27.50 11.75
N GLN A 354 39.73 -27.92 12.89
CA GLN A 354 38.83 -29.05 12.90
C GLN A 354 37.60 -28.66 12.07
N SER A 355 37.47 -29.28 10.89
CA SER A 355 36.28 -29.12 10.05
C SER A 355 35.06 -29.43 10.91
N PRO A 356 34.04 -28.54 11.00
CA PRO A 356 32.87 -28.80 11.82
C PRO A 356 32.26 -30.12 11.37
N ALA A 357 32.13 -31.07 12.30
CA ALA A 357 31.44 -32.32 12.06
C ALA A 357 29.98 -32.01 11.76
N LEU A 358 29.65 -31.90 10.47
CA LEU A 358 28.27 -31.81 10.02
C LEU A 358 27.59 -33.12 10.42
N PRO A 359 26.42 -33.09 11.08
CA PRO A 359 25.66 -34.31 11.35
C PRO A 359 25.40 -35.01 10.01
N SER A 360 25.64 -36.32 9.98
CA SER A 360 25.42 -37.19 8.84
C SER A 360 24.06 -36.88 8.23
N SER A 361 24.06 -36.56 6.93
CA SER A 361 22.89 -36.25 6.12
C SER A 361 22.00 -37.49 5.96
N GLU A 362 21.23 -37.82 6.98
CA GLU A 362 20.07 -38.73 6.90
C GLU A 362 18.74 -37.97 7.07
N LEU A 363 18.74 -36.66 6.80
CA LEU A 363 17.48 -35.93 6.71
C LEU A 363 16.86 -36.22 5.33
N PRO A 364 15.57 -36.62 5.28
CA PRO A 364 14.88 -36.83 4.01
C PRO A 364 14.93 -35.54 3.18
N PRO A 365 15.02 -35.64 1.84
CA PRO A 365 15.07 -34.48 0.98
C PRO A 365 13.90 -33.54 1.30
N PRO A 366 14.12 -32.21 1.32
CA PRO A 366 13.06 -31.27 1.62
C PRO A 366 11.89 -31.50 0.66
N PRO A 367 10.64 -31.48 1.13
CA PRO A 367 9.49 -31.70 0.27
C PRO A 367 9.56 -30.71 -0.88
N GLN A 368 9.54 -31.23 -2.11
CA GLN A 368 9.59 -30.41 -3.32
C GLN A 368 8.49 -29.34 -3.25
N ALA A 369 8.87 -28.09 -3.46
CA ALA A 369 7.94 -26.97 -3.48
C ALA A 369 6.83 -27.27 -4.50
N ARG A 370 5.58 -27.16 -4.06
CA ARG A 370 4.44 -27.39 -4.96
C ARG A 370 4.54 -26.42 -6.14
N PRO A 371 4.25 -26.86 -7.38
CA PRO A 371 4.21 -25.97 -8.52
C PRO A 371 3.27 -24.80 -8.23
N ALA A 372 3.71 -23.59 -8.56
CA ALA A 372 2.93 -22.38 -8.31
C ALA A 372 1.57 -22.50 -9.00
N SER A 373 0.51 -22.19 -8.28
CA SER A 373 -0.84 -22.18 -8.84
C SER A 373 -0.90 -21.17 -9.99
N GLY A 374 -1.39 -21.59 -11.16
CA GLY A 374 -1.44 -20.71 -12.33
C GLY A 374 -2.39 -19.51 -12.16
N PRO A 375 -2.38 -18.57 -13.12
CA PRO A 375 -2.99 -17.25 -12.98
C PRO A 375 -4.52 -17.29 -12.74
N PHE A 376 -5.19 -18.35 -13.20
CA PHE A 376 -6.62 -18.53 -13.05
C PHE A 376 -7.02 -19.43 -11.87
N ALA A 377 -6.06 -20.08 -11.21
CA ALA A 377 -6.32 -21.09 -10.18
C ALA A 377 -7.22 -20.60 -9.04
N SER A 378 -6.93 -19.41 -8.50
CA SER A 378 -7.69 -18.83 -7.38
C SER A 378 -9.09 -18.39 -7.81
N ARG A 379 -9.23 -17.91 -9.05
CA ARG A 379 -10.51 -17.45 -9.61
C ARG A 379 -11.41 -18.63 -9.98
N LEU A 380 -10.84 -19.68 -10.56
CA LEU A 380 -11.54 -20.95 -10.78
C LEU A 380 -11.99 -21.57 -9.47
N GLN A 381 -11.14 -21.56 -8.44
CA GLN A 381 -11.52 -22.02 -7.10
C GLN A 381 -12.73 -21.26 -6.56
N SER A 382 -12.79 -19.94 -6.77
CA SER A 382 -13.88 -19.10 -6.28
C SER A 382 -15.25 -19.42 -6.90
N ILE A 383 -15.28 -20.01 -8.11
CA ILE A 383 -16.54 -20.44 -8.74
C ILE A 383 -17.18 -21.61 -7.97
N PHE A 384 -16.35 -22.49 -7.41
CA PHE A 384 -16.82 -23.63 -6.62
C PHE A 384 -17.22 -23.24 -5.19
N GLU A 385 -16.90 -22.03 -4.74
CA GLU A 385 -17.37 -21.49 -3.45
C GLU A 385 -18.79 -20.89 -3.54
N ASP A 386 -19.46 -21.06 -4.69
CA ASP A 386 -20.82 -20.62 -4.98
C ASP A 386 -21.08 -19.13 -4.71
N ARG A 387 -20.06 -18.30 -4.90
CA ARG A 387 -20.22 -16.85 -4.84
C ARG A 387 -20.83 -16.35 -6.15
N PRO A 388 -21.92 -15.56 -6.12
CA PRO A 388 -22.61 -15.14 -7.34
C PRO A 388 -21.67 -14.39 -8.30
N GLU A 389 -20.76 -13.57 -7.77
CA GLU A 389 -19.83 -12.73 -8.55
C GLU A 389 -18.61 -13.48 -9.12
N ALA A 390 -18.42 -14.77 -8.80
CA ALA A 390 -17.19 -15.49 -9.15
C ALA A 390 -16.97 -15.62 -10.66
N VAL A 391 -18.04 -15.89 -11.41
CA VAL A 391 -18.00 -15.99 -12.88
C VAL A 391 -17.67 -14.64 -13.51
N ASP A 392 -18.32 -13.56 -13.07
CA ASP A 392 -18.07 -12.21 -13.60
C ASP A 392 -16.62 -11.78 -13.34
N ARG A 393 -16.10 -12.09 -12.16
CA ARG A 393 -14.71 -11.84 -11.77
C ARG A 393 -13.69 -12.66 -12.56
N LEU A 394 -14.04 -13.89 -12.97
CA LEU A 394 -13.20 -14.70 -13.85
C LEU A 394 -13.21 -14.12 -15.27
N CYS A 395 -14.38 -13.74 -15.77
CA CYS A 395 -14.53 -13.16 -17.10
C CYS A 395 -13.80 -11.81 -17.22
N ALA A 396 -13.90 -10.94 -16.21
CA ALA A 396 -13.13 -9.70 -16.15
C ALA A 396 -11.61 -9.95 -16.11
N ALA A 397 -11.16 -11.00 -15.40
CA ALA A 397 -9.75 -11.38 -15.41
C ALA A 397 -9.31 -11.94 -16.77
N ALA A 398 -10.17 -12.69 -17.45
CA ALA A 398 -9.93 -13.20 -18.79
C ALA A 398 -9.83 -12.05 -19.81
N GLU A 399 -10.69 -11.03 -19.69
CA GLU A 399 -10.61 -9.82 -20.50
C GLU A 399 -9.31 -9.05 -20.28
N ALA A 400 -8.95 -8.78 -19.02
CA ALA A 400 -7.69 -8.12 -18.71
C ALA A 400 -6.49 -8.90 -19.27
N ARG A 401 -6.53 -10.25 -19.20
CA ARG A 401 -5.45 -11.09 -19.72
C ARG A 401 -5.42 -11.11 -21.25
N ALA A 402 -6.57 -11.18 -21.91
CA ALA A 402 -6.67 -11.10 -23.37
C ALA A 402 -6.21 -9.74 -23.90
N ALA A 403 -6.51 -8.65 -23.19
CA ALA A 403 -6.05 -7.31 -23.56
C ALA A 403 -4.52 -7.19 -23.53
N VAL A 404 -3.84 -7.87 -22.60
CA VAL A 404 -2.37 -7.79 -22.45
C VAL A 404 -1.62 -8.80 -23.31
N ARG A 405 -2.12 -10.04 -23.43
CA ARG A 405 -1.40 -11.16 -24.06
C ARG A 405 -2.06 -11.68 -25.33
N GLY A 406 -3.24 -11.18 -25.69
CA GLY A 406 -4.06 -11.72 -26.78
C GLY A 406 -4.94 -12.90 -26.34
N GLU A 407 -6.03 -13.11 -27.09
CA GLU A 407 -7.05 -14.11 -26.80
C GLU A 407 -6.54 -15.56 -26.94
N GLU A 408 -5.65 -15.81 -27.89
CA GLU A 408 -5.07 -17.15 -28.11
C GLU A 408 -4.23 -17.63 -26.91
N ILE A 409 -3.46 -16.72 -26.31
CA ILE A 409 -2.62 -17.03 -25.14
C ILE A 409 -3.51 -17.24 -23.90
N LEU A 410 -4.55 -16.42 -23.72
CA LEU A 410 -5.56 -16.62 -22.68
C LEU A 410 -6.14 -18.04 -22.75
N LEU A 411 -6.61 -18.46 -23.93
CA LEU A 411 -7.28 -19.75 -24.08
C LEU A 411 -6.31 -20.91 -23.84
N ARG A 412 -5.04 -20.78 -24.25
CA ARG A 412 -3.99 -21.76 -23.95
C ARG A 412 -3.71 -21.86 -22.45
N GLU A 413 -3.57 -20.73 -21.75
CA GLU A 413 -3.34 -20.69 -20.30
C GLU A 413 -4.53 -21.27 -19.53
N LEU A 414 -5.76 -20.90 -19.90
CA LEU A 414 -6.98 -21.41 -19.28
C LEU A 414 -7.13 -22.92 -19.52
N SER A 415 -6.85 -23.41 -20.73
CA SER A 415 -6.91 -24.83 -21.05
C SER A 415 -5.84 -25.63 -20.31
N ALA A 416 -4.62 -25.10 -20.20
CA ALA A 416 -3.54 -25.72 -19.42
C ALA A 416 -3.91 -25.81 -17.94
N GLU A 417 -4.50 -24.75 -17.38
CA GLU A 417 -4.97 -24.72 -16.00
C GLU A 417 -6.08 -25.75 -15.76
N LEU A 418 -7.07 -25.85 -16.65
CA LEU A 418 -8.17 -26.82 -16.54
C LEU A 418 -7.70 -28.28 -16.71
N SER A 419 -6.61 -28.51 -17.45
CA SER A 419 -6.04 -29.85 -17.63
C SER A 419 -5.48 -30.47 -16.33
N GLU A 420 -5.26 -29.66 -15.30
CA GLU A 420 -4.77 -30.11 -14.01
C GLU A 420 -5.74 -31.06 -13.30
N LYS A 421 -5.19 -32.09 -12.65
CA LYS A 421 -5.96 -33.14 -11.95
C LYS A 421 -6.95 -32.59 -10.92
N ARG A 422 -6.66 -31.44 -10.30
CA ARG A 422 -7.50 -30.82 -9.26
C ARG A 422 -8.88 -30.35 -9.75
N TRP A 423 -9.08 -30.22 -11.07
CA TRP A 423 -10.34 -29.74 -11.64
C TRP A 423 -11.19 -30.85 -12.23
N ARG A 424 -10.61 -31.99 -12.62
CA ARG A 424 -11.31 -33.10 -13.30
C ARG A 424 -12.45 -33.70 -12.48
N GLU A 425 -12.31 -33.74 -11.16
CA GLU A 425 -13.32 -34.31 -10.25
C GLU A 425 -14.34 -33.27 -9.77
N LYS A 426 -14.14 -31.98 -10.08
CA LYS A 426 -15.02 -30.91 -9.58
C LYS A 426 -16.19 -30.68 -10.53
N ARG A 427 -17.38 -30.50 -9.95
CA ARG A 427 -18.60 -30.13 -10.67
C ARG A 427 -18.96 -28.67 -10.39
N LEU A 428 -19.32 -27.94 -11.43
CA LEU A 428 -19.78 -26.56 -11.29
C LEU A 428 -21.15 -26.51 -10.60
N PRO A 429 -21.39 -25.55 -9.68
CA PRO A 429 -22.72 -25.27 -9.16
C PRO A 429 -23.70 -24.87 -10.27
N ALA A 430 -24.97 -25.27 -10.14
CA ALA A 430 -25.99 -25.09 -11.17
C ALA A 430 -26.28 -23.60 -11.49
N GLU A 431 -26.10 -22.69 -10.54
CA GLU A 431 -26.26 -21.25 -10.77
C GLU A 431 -25.11 -20.66 -11.58
N GLN A 432 -23.88 -21.06 -11.28
CA GLN A 432 -22.68 -20.63 -12.01
C GLN A 432 -22.68 -21.15 -13.45
N LEU A 433 -23.15 -22.39 -13.64
CA LEU A 433 -23.33 -22.98 -14.96
C LEU A 433 -24.34 -22.20 -15.82
N ARG A 434 -25.49 -21.81 -15.24
CA ARG A 434 -26.48 -20.96 -15.92
C ARG A 434 -25.90 -19.58 -16.29
N ARG A 435 -25.10 -18.97 -15.41
CA ARG A 435 -24.41 -17.70 -15.69
C ARG A 435 -23.40 -17.84 -16.83
N LEU A 436 -22.56 -18.88 -16.82
CA LEU A 436 -21.61 -19.14 -17.90
C LEU A 436 -22.32 -19.35 -19.25
N GLN A 437 -23.46 -20.06 -19.26
CA GLN A 437 -24.28 -20.23 -20.46
C GLN A 437 -24.85 -18.90 -20.96
N SER A 438 -25.35 -18.05 -20.06
CA SER A 438 -25.84 -16.71 -20.40
C SER A 438 -24.73 -15.85 -21.03
N ILE A 439 -23.52 -15.88 -20.48
CA ILE A 439 -22.39 -15.10 -21.00
C ILE A 439 -21.94 -15.65 -22.36
N ALA A 440 -21.86 -16.98 -22.53
CA ALA A 440 -21.44 -17.60 -23.78
C ALA A 440 -22.41 -17.34 -24.96
N GLN A 441 -23.70 -17.15 -24.66
CA GLN A 441 -24.77 -16.89 -25.63
C GLN A 441 -25.06 -15.40 -25.84
N GLY A 442 -24.75 -14.54 -24.85
CA GLY A 442 -25.03 -13.11 -24.91
C GLY A 442 -24.14 -12.37 -25.92
N PRO A 443 -24.69 -11.80 -27.01
CA PRO A 443 -23.88 -11.13 -28.04
C PRO A 443 -23.28 -9.80 -27.58
N THR A 444 -23.79 -9.25 -26.47
CA THR A 444 -23.36 -7.97 -25.86
C THR A 444 -22.09 -8.08 -25.04
N HIS A 445 -21.62 -9.30 -24.73
CA HIS A 445 -20.41 -9.50 -23.93
C HIS A 445 -19.13 -9.49 -24.78
N PRO A 446 -17.99 -9.02 -24.22
CA PRO A 446 -16.70 -9.05 -24.90
C PRO A 446 -16.36 -10.44 -25.44
N MET A 447 -15.64 -10.51 -26.58
CA MET A 447 -15.26 -11.81 -27.18
C MET A 447 -14.46 -12.68 -26.21
N SER A 448 -13.54 -12.08 -25.45
CA SER A 448 -12.75 -12.75 -24.41
C SER A 448 -13.61 -13.43 -23.32
N TRP A 449 -14.72 -12.80 -22.93
CA TRP A 449 -15.66 -13.38 -21.96
C TRP A 449 -16.37 -14.60 -22.55
N ARG A 450 -16.84 -14.46 -23.79
CA ARG A 450 -17.56 -15.53 -24.50
C ARG A 450 -16.66 -16.73 -24.74
N SER A 451 -15.44 -16.51 -25.18
CA SER A 451 -14.46 -17.57 -25.45
C SER A 451 -14.03 -18.28 -24.17
N ALA A 452 -13.74 -17.55 -23.09
CA ALA A 452 -13.43 -18.15 -21.79
C ALA A 452 -14.61 -18.96 -21.23
N ALA A 453 -15.84 -18.43 -21.33
CA ALA A 453 -17.04 -19.13 -20.88
C ALA A 453 -17.28 -20.42 -21.68
N ARG A 454 -17.07 -20.41 -23.00
CA ARG A 454 -17.17 -21.61 -23.85
C ARG A 454 -16.17 -22.68 -23.46
N VAL A 455 -14.90 -22.33 -23.26
CA VAL A 455 -13.87 -23.31 -22.84
C VAL A 455 -14.23 -23.96 -21.51
N LEU A 456 -14.76 -23.20 -20.55
CA LEU A 456 -15.19 -23.74 -19.26
C LEU A 456 -16.41 -24.64 -19.38
N LEU A 457 -17.40 -24.24 -20.18
CA LEU A 457 -18.57 -25.06 -20.44
C LEU A 457 -18.18 -26.35 -21.15
N ASP A 458 -17.32 -26.29 -22.16
CA ASP A 458 -16.85 -27.47 -22.88
C ASP A 458 -16.13 -28.45 -21.93
N PHE A 459 -15.29 -27.96 -21.03
CA PHE A 459 -14.59 -28.80 -20.05
C PHE A 459 -15.53 -29.44 -19.02
N PHE A 460 -16.40 -28.64 -18.37
CA PHE A 460 -17.23 -29.12 -17.26
C PHE A 460 -18.54 -29.80 -17.69
N VAL A 461 -19.05 -29.52 -18.89
CA VAL A 461 -20.29 -30.11 -19.42
C VAL A 461 -20.01 -31.30 -20.34
N SER A 462 -18.96 -31.24 -21.17
CA SER A 462 -18.68 -32.31 -22.15
C SER A 462 -17.90 -33.50 -21.57
N GLY A 463 -17.52 -33.46 -20.29
CA GLY A 463 -16.86 -34.58 -19.60
C GLY A 463 -15.50 -34.98 -20.18
N ARG A 464 -14.87 -34.16 -21.03
CA ARG A 464 -13.51 -34.38 -21.54
C ARG A 464 -12.49 -33.77 -20.56
N GLY A 465 -12.32 -34.44 -19.42
CA GLY A 465 -11.22 -34.22 -18.47
C GLY A 465 -10.24 -35.39 -18.48
#